data_AF-G9GAY3-F1
#
_entry.id   AF-G9GAY3-F1
#
_cell.length_a   1.000
_cell.length_b   1.000
_cell.length_c   1.000
_cell.angle_alpha   90.00
_cell.angle_beta   90.00
_cell.angle_gamma   90.00
#
_symmetry.space_group_name_H-M   'P 1'
#
loop_
_entity.id
_entity.type
_entity.pdbx_description
1 polymer ?
#
loop_
_entity_poly.entity_id
_entity_poly.type
_entity_poly.pdbx_seq_one_letter_code
_entity_poly.pdbx_strand_id
1 'polypeptide(L)'
;MALTLLDREGLEGLTTRKLAQSLKIEQPTLYWHVRNKQTLMNMLSEAILVKHHTRSVPLPTESWQQFLKENALSFRKALLVHRDGSPIAYRDLSYAPPG
;
A
#
# COMPACT_ATOMS: atom_id res chain seq x y z
N MET A 1 0.72 -12.76 0.15
CA MET A 1 1.17 -12.64 1.55
C MET A 1 0.35 -11.58 2.29
N ALA A 2 0.64 -10.27 2.33
CA ALA A 2 -0.27 -9.33 3.01
C ALA A 2 -1.43 -8.83 2.11
N LEU A 3 -1.14 -8.51 0.84
CA LEU A 3 -2.14 -8.05 -0.13
C LEU A 3 -3.26 -9.08 -0.39
N THR A 4 -2.90 -10.36 -0.44
CA THR A 4 -3.89 -11.45 -0.60
C THR A 4 -4.86 -11.53 0.59
N LEU A 5 -4.37 -11.26 1.80
CA LEU A 5 -5.21 -11.24 3.00
C LEU A 5 -6.13 -10.02 2.99
N LEU A 6 -5.62 -8.86 2.56
CA LEU A 6 -6.41 -7.65 2.31
C LEU A 6 -7.52 -7.90 1.27
N ASP A 7 -7.20 -8.49 0.12
CA ASP A 7 -8.17 -8.74 -0.94
C ASP A 7 -9.31 -9.67 -0.48
N ARG A 8 -8.98 -10.67 0.36
CA ARG A 8 -9.95 -11.64 0.90
C ARG A 8 -10.81 -11.07 2.02
N GLU A 9 -10.19 -10.42 2.99
CA GLU A 9 -10.86 -10.07 4.26
C GLU A 9 -11.20 -8.57 4.40
N GLY A 10 -10.69 -7.74 3.51
CA GLY A 10 -10.79 -6.29 3.63
C GLY A 10 -9.98 -5.71 4.79
N LEU A 11 -10.01 -4.39 4.90
CA LEU A 11 -9.21 -3.61 5.85
C LEU A 11 -9.58 -3.87 7.32
N GLU A 12 -10.86 -4.11 7.59
CA GLU A 12 -11.34 -4.44 8.94
C GLU A 12 -10.89 -5.83 9.38
N GLY A 13 -10.91 -6.80 8.45
CA GLY A 13 -10.47 -8.15 8.70
C GLY A 13 -8.97 -8.27 8.90
N LEU A 14 -8.18 -7.31 8.41
CA LEU A 14 -6.73 -7.32 8.49
C LEU A 14 -6.20 -6.99 9.91
N THR A 15 -5.50 -7.95 10.51
CA THR A 15 -4.82 -7.83 11.81
C THR A 15 -3.42 -8.44 11.75
N THR A 16 -2.52 -7.98 12.63
CA THR A 16 -1.16 -8.57 12.73
C THR A 16 -1.20 -10.05 13.11
N ARG A 17 -2.17 -10.47 13.93
CA ARG A 17 -2.36 -11.89 14.28
C ARG A 17 -2.73 -12.74 13.06
N LYS A 18 -3.70 -12.30 12.26
CA LYS A 18 -4.10 -13.00 11.02
C LYS A 18 -2.97 -12.99 9.98
N LEU A 19 -2.20 -11.90 9.91
CA LEU A 19 -1.02 -11.85 9.07
C LEU A 19 0.00 -12.91 9.49
N ALA A 20 0.36 -13.00 10.78
CA ALA A 20 1.29 -14.02 11.29
C ALA A 20 0.82 -15.44 10.94
N GLN A 21 -0.48 -15.73 11.15
CA GLN A 21 -1.09 -17.00 10.75
C GLN A 21 -0.98 -17.27 9.24
N SER A 22 -1.28 -16.27 8.40
CA SER A 22 -1.19 -16.40 6.94
C SER A 22 0.24 -16.67 6.46
N LEU A 23 1.23 -16.17 7.20
CA LEU A 23 2.66 -16.35 6.94
C LEU A 23 3.22 -17.63 7.59
N LYS A 24 2.42 -18.33 8.41
CA LYS A 24 2.84 -19.49 9.21
C LYS A 24 4.05 -19.19 10.10
N ILE A 25 4.12 -17.98 10.64
CA ILE A 25 5.14 -17.55 11.61
C ILE A 25 4.50 -17.19 12.95
N GLU A 26 5.31 -17.17 14.00
CA GLU A 26 4.84 -16.71 15.30
C GLU A 26 4.71 -15.19 15.36
N GLN A 27 3.84 -14.72 16.26
CA GLN A 27 3.57 -13.30 16.46
C GLN A 27 4.81 -12.49 16.89
N PRO A 28 5.73 -13.00 17.75
CA PRO A 28 6.98 -12.30 18.05
C PRO A 28 7.87 -12.11 16.82
N THR A 29 7.96 -13.11 15.93
CA THR A 29 8.71 -13.00 14.67
C THR A 29 8.13 -11.91 13.77
N LEU A 30 6.80 -11.86 13.65
CA LEU A 30 6.15 -10.81 12.88
C LEU A 30 6.43 -9.42 13.48
N TYR A 31 6.44 -9.30 14.81
CA TYR A 31 6.59 -8.03 15.50
C TYR A 31 7.90 -7.30 15.18
N TRP A 32 8.96 -8.04 14.84
CA TRP A 32 10.22 -7.46 14.36
C TRP A 32 10.05 -6.65 13.07
N HIS A 33 9.13 -7.06 12.20
CA HIS A 33 8.84 -6.40 10.93
C HIS A 33 7.61 -5.47 11.00
N VAL A 34 6.62 -5.83 11.83
CA VAL A 34 5.29 -5.20 11.85
C VAL A 34 4.85 -4.96 13.30
N ARG A 35 5.26 -3.81 13.86
CA ARG A 35 5.03 -3.49 15.27
C ARG A 35 3.57 -3.20 15.62
N ASN A 36 2.81 -2.66 14.68
CA ASN A 36 1.40 -2.31 14.89
C ASN A 36 0.62 -2.29 13.57
N LYS A 37 -0.71 -2.08 13.66
CA LYS A 37 -1.59 -2.01 12.48
C LYS A 37 -1.19 -0.85 11.55
N GLN A 38 -0.72 0.29 12.06
CA GLN A 38 -0.31 1.40 11.22
C GLN A 38 0.90 1.05 10.36
N THR A 39 1.94 0.41 10.92
CA THR A 39 3.10 -0.07 10.16
C THR A 39 2.66 -1.04 9.06
N LEU A 40 1.73 -1.96 9.37
CA LEU A 40 1.14 -2.86 8.37
C LEU A 40 0.47 -2.08 7.23
N MET A 41 -0.29 -1.03 7.56
CA MET A 41 -0.96 -0.21 6.55
C MET A 41 0.02 0.49 5.63
N ASN A 42 1.08 1.07 6.18
CA ASN A 42 2.10 1.77 5.40
C ASN A 42 2.82 0.80 4.44
N MET A 43 3.21 -0.38 4.92
CA MET A 43 3.83 -1.40 4.05
C MET A 43 2.89 -1.87 2.94
N LEU A 44 1.58 -1.94 3.21
CA LEU A 44 0.59 -2.27 2.17
C LEU A 44 0.42 -1.16 1.15
N SER A 45 0.36 0.10 1.59
CA SER A 45 0.35 1.28 0.72
C SER A 45 1.55 1.27 -0.22
N GLU A 46 2.75 1.13 0.35
CA GLU A 46 4.01 1.05 -0.40
C GLU A 46 4.00 -0.12 -1.38
N ALA A 47 3.59 -1.32 -0.94
CA ALA A 47 3.53 -2.49 -1.81
C ALA A 47 2.54 -2.33 -2.98
N ILE A 48 1.40 -1.66 -2.77
CA ILE A 48 0.43 -1.35 -3.84
C ILE A 48 1.06 -0.41 -4.87
N LEU A 49 1.72 0.66 -4.41
CA LEU A 49 2.33 1.65 -5.28
C LEU A 49 3.52 1.07 -6.04
N VAL A 50 4.43 0.37 -5.38
CA VAL A 50 5.58 -0.29 -6.03
C VAL A 50 5.12 -1.26 -7.11
N LYS A 51 4.02 -1.99 -6.89
CA LYS A 51 3.55 -3.01 -7.83
C LYS A 51 2.77 -2.42 -9.01
N HIS A 52 1.99 -1.37 -8.79
CA HIS A 52 0.98 -0.93 -9.78
C HIS A 52 1.12 0.53 -10.24
N HIS A 53 1.87 1.38 -9.52
CA HIS A 53 2.11 2.76 -9.93
C HIS A 53 3.32 2.85 -10.85
N THR A 54 3.08 2.65 -12.15
CA THR A 54 4.10 2.58 -13.20
C THR A 54 4.55 3.93 -13.78
N ARG A 55 3.89 5.04 -13.43
CA ARG A 55 4.17 6.39 -13.96
C ARG A 55 4.65 7.36 -12.88
N SER A 56 5.46 6.87 -11.94
CA SER A 56 6.00 7.66 -10.81
C SER A 56 7.09 8.65 -11.23
N VAL A 57 7.70 8.46 -12.40
CA VAL A 57 8.79 9.29 -12.93
C VAL A 57 8.44 9.75 -14.36
N PRO A 58 8.70 11.02 -14.72
CA PRO A 58 8.46 11.52 -16.08
C PRO A 58 9.34 10.83 -17.11
N LEU A 59 8.85 10.68 -18.35
CA LEU A 59 9.70 10.26 -19.46
C LEU A 59 10.58 11.42 -19.94
N PRO A 60 11.75 11.14 -20.55
CA PRO A 60 12.70 12.17 -20.98
C PRO A 60 12.12 13.25 -21.91
N THR A 61 11.09 12.92 -22.69
CA THR A 61 10.50 13.80 -23.71
C THR A 61 9.06 14.21 -23.41
N GLU A 62 8.58 13.95 -22.18
CA GLU A 62 7.19 14.20 -21.80
C GLU A 62 7.01 15.61 -21.24
N SER A 63 5.91 16.28 -21.60
CA SER A 63 5.57 17.57 -20.99
C SER A 63 5.11 17.37 -19.54
N TRP A 64 5.28 18.39 -18.70
CA TRP A 64 4.87 18.29 -17.29
C TRP A 64 3.35 18.04 -17.16
N GLN A 65 2.51 18.58 -18.06
CA GLN A 65 1.07 18.34 -18.06
C GLN A 65 0.74 16.88 -18.36
N GLN A 66 1.41 16.31 -19.36
CA GLN A 66 1.22 14.91 -19.74
C GLN A 66 1.69 13.98 -18.62
N PHE A 67 2.85 14.27 -18.04
CA PHE A 67 3.36 13.54 -16.89
C PHE A 67 2.37 13.57 -15.73
N LEU A 68 1.89 14.74 -15.30
CA LEU A 68 0.95 14.83 -14.18
C LEU A 68 -0.34 14.05 -14.45
N LYS A 69 -0.86 14.09 -15.67
CA LYS A 69 -2.03 13.32 -16.07
C LYS A 69 -1.78 11.82 -15.97
N GLU A 70 -0.70 11.33 -16.57
CA GLU A 70 -0.38 9.89 -16.60
C GLU A 70 0.02 9.37 -15.21
N ASN A 71 0.72 10.18 -14.42
CA ASN A 71 1.03 9.91 -13.03
C ASN A 71 -0.25 9.74 -12.21
N ALA A 72 -1.17 10.71 -12.27
CA ALA A 72 -2.43 10.66 -11.53
C ALA A 72 -3.31 9.47 -11.94
N LEU A 73 -3.37 9.15 -13.24
CA LEU A 73 -4.10 7.98 -13.75
C LEU A 73 -3.47 6.67 -13.27
N SER A 74 -2.15 6.56 -13.32
CA SER A 74 -1.43 5.38 -12.84
C SER A 74 -1.60 5.19 -11.33
N PHE A 75 -1.48 6.27 -10.56
CA PHE A 75 -1.71 6.27 -9.12
C PHE A 75 -3.13 5.83 -8.79
N ARG A 76 -4.15 6.42 -9.44
CA ARG A 76 -5.55 6.02 -9.27
C ARG A 76 -5.77 4.55 -9.61
N LYS A 77 -5.18 4.05 -10.71
CA LYS A 77 -5.26 2.63 -11.08
C LYS A 77 -4.68 1.75 -9.97
N ALA A 78 -3.50 2.07 -9.45
CA ALA A 78 -2.87 1.34 -8.37
C ALA A 78 -3.79 1.19 -7.14
N LEU A 79 -4.46 2.27 -6.74
CA LEU A 79 -5.38 2.27 -5.60
C LEU A 79 -6.66 1.46 -5.83
N LEU A 80 -7.05 1.24 -7.07
CA LEU A 80 -8.26 0.50 -7.43
C LEU A 80 -8.03 -1.00 -7.64
N VAL A 81 -6.77 -1.46 -7.72
CA VAL A 81 -6.47 -2.89 -7.97
C VAL A 81 -6.80 -3.78 -6.76
N HIS A 82 -6.62 -3.25 -5.55
CA HIS A 82 -6.79 -4.01 -4.31
C HIS A 82 -8.03 -3.55 -3.55
N ARG A 83 -8.70 -4.51 -2.91
CA ARG A 83 -9.84 -4.21 -2.03
C ARG A 83 -9.38 -3.23 -0.95
N ASP A 84 -10.17 -2.17 -0.73
CA ASP A 84 -9.87 -1.07 0.19
C ASP A 84 -8.57 -0.28 -0.12
N GLY A 85 -7.99 -0.40 -1.32
CA GLY A 85 -6.75 0.30 -1.68
C GLY A 85 -6.82 1.83 -1.56
N SER A 86 -7.97 2.44 -1.90
CA SER A 86 -8.18 3.89 -1.75
C SER A 86 -8.21 4.35 -0.27
N PRO A 87 -8.97 3.71 0.65
CA PRO A 87 -8.88 3.98 2.09
C PRO A 87 -7.46 3.84 2.68
N ILE A 88 -6.68 2.87 2.19
CA ILE A 88 -5.31 2.65 2.67
C ILE A 88 -4.39 3.82 2.30
N ALA A 89 -4.43 4.25 1.04
CA ALA A 89 -3.59 5.35 0.57
C ALA A 89 -3.99 6.71 1.15
N TYR A 90 -5.28 6.95 1.38
CA TYR A 90 -5.73 8.20 2.01
C TYR A 90 -5.15 8.37 3.43
N ARG A 91 -5.05 7.27 4.19
CA ARG A 91 -4.47 7.28 5.54
C ARG A 91 -2.95 7.48 5.55
N ASP A 92 -2.26 7.00 4.52
CA ASP A 92 -0.82 7.20 4.34
C ASP A 92 -0.51 8.66 3.95
N LEU A 93 -1.31 9.27 3.06
CA LEU A 93 -1.19 10.69 2.70
C LEU A 93 -1.55 11.65 3.85
N SER A 94 -2.17 11.15 4.91
CA SER A 94 -2.42 11.90 6.16
C SER A 94 -1.22 11.86 7.12
N TYR A 95 -0.20 11.04 6.84
CA TYR A 95 1.05 10.98 7.60
C TYR A 95 2.06 11.97 7.00
N ALA A 96 2.18 13.15 7.61
CA ALA A 96 3.34 13.99 7.39
C ALA A 96 4.53 13.39 8.17
N PRO A 97 5.71 13.17 7.55
CA PRO A 97 6.89 12.78 8.31
C PRO A 97 7.21 13.87 9.35
N PRO A 98 7.67 13.51 10.57
CA PRO A 98 8.15 14.52 11.51
C PRO A 98 9.33 15.27 10.87
N GLY A 99 9.24 16.60 10.87
CA GLY A 99 10.29 17.51 10.39
C GLY A 99 11.50 17.56 11.30
#